data_AF-A0A3D9HUH1-F1
#
_entry.id   AF-A0A3D9HUH1-F1
#
_cell.length_a   1.000
_cell.length_b   1.000
_cell.length_c   1.000
_cell.angle_alpha   90.00
_cell.angle_beta   90.00
_cell.angle_gamma   90.00
#
_symmetry.space_group_name_H-M   'P 1'
#
loop_
_entity.id
_entity.type
_entity.pdbx_description
1 polymer ?
#
loop_
_entity_poly.entity_id
_entity_poly.type
_entity_poly.pdbx_seq_one_letter_code
_entity_poly.pdbx_strand_id
1 'polypeptide(L)'
;MFTVPATGRYSVKATINYTTVAALSVQLGAGVYPSFRVRRTSPVVTELITGIFPLLNVNIALLLTLRVILGSGEITLAGDVELNAGDTVVLVYAADTLTINISLGGVENEGIVWSIHQIA
;
A
#
# COMPACT_ATOMS: atom_id res chain seq x y z
N MET A 1 9.92 -10.81 -3.63
CA MET A 1 10.04 -10.38 -5.04
C MET A 1 9.54 -11.50 -5.93
N PHE A 2 8.94 -11.18 -7.06
CA PHE A 2 8.47 -12.14 -8.05
C PHE A 2 9.08 -11.79 -9.41
N THR A 3 9.67 -12.76 -10.09
CA THR A 3 10.18 -12.59 -11.45
C THR A 3 9.22 -13.28 -12.40
N VAL A 4 8.74 -12.54 -13.39
CA VAL A 4 7.71 -12.99 -14.34
C VAL A 4 8.29 -14.07 -15.25
N PRO A 5 7.76 -15.30 -15.24
CA PRO A 5 8.33 -16.42 -16.01
C PRO A 5 7.96 -16.36 -17.49
N ALA A 6 6.79 -15.81 -17.82
CA ALA A 6 6.26 -15.73 -19.19
C ALA A 6 5.49 -14.43 -19.39
N THR A 7 5.57 -13.84 -20.58
CA THR A 7 4.76 -12.67 -20.93
C THR A 7 3.28 -13.03 -20.94
N GLY A 8 2.44 -12.17 -20.37
CA GLY A 8 1.00 -12.34 -20.34
C GLY A 8 0.33 -11.45 -19.30
N ARG A 9 -0.94 -11.75 -19.03
CA ARG A 9 -1.76 -11.01 -18.07
C ARG A 9 -1.74 -11.71 -16.73
N TYR A 10 -1.52 -10.96 -15.65
CA TYR A 10 -1.38 -11.46 -14.30
C TYR A 10 -2.41 -10.83 -13.36
N SER A 11 -3.15 -11.65 -12.63
CA SER A 11 -3.99 -11.21 -11.51
C SER A 11 -3.12 -11.09 -10.27
N VAL A 12 -3.12 -9.92 -9.64
CA VAL A 12 -2.42 -9.65 -8.39
C VAL A 12 -3.42 -9.36 -7.28
N LYS A 13 -3.20 -9.96 -6.12
CA LYS A 13 -4.00 -9.74 -4.92
C LYS A 13 -3.09 -9.56 -3.72
N ALA A 14 -3.38 -8.58 -2.87
CA ALA A 14 -2.72 -8.41 -1.57
C ALA A 14 -3.71 -7.92 -0.52
N THR A 15 -3.61 -8.45 0.68
CA THR A 15 -4.30 -8.00 1.88
C THR A 15 -3.25 -7.63 2.92
N ILE A 16 -3.29 -6.39 3.38
CA ILE A 16 -2.35 -5.83 4.34
C ILE A 16 -3.13 -5.31 5.54
N ASN A 17 -3.04 -6.02 6.66
CA ASN A 17 -3.52 -5.52 7.95
C ASN A 17 -2.44 -4.65 8.58
N TYR A 18 -2.82 -3.54 9.19
CA TYR A 18 -1.88 -2.65 9.87
C TYR A 18 -2.45 -2.09 11.17
N THR A 19 -1.55 -1.76 12.09
CA THR A 19 -1.82 -0.98 13.29
C THR A 19 -0.70 0.06 13.49
N THR A 20 -1.01 1.21 14.05
CA THR A 20 -0.01 2.18 14.49
C THR A 20 0.53 1.77 15.85
N VAL A 21 1.84 1.84 16.05
CA VAL A 21 2.47 1.43 17.33
C VAL A 21 2.40 2.50 18.42
N ALA A 22 1.94 3.70 18.06
CA ALA A 22 1.80 4.84 18.95
C ALA A 22 0.55 5.64 18.58
N ALA A 23 0.10 6.50 19.50
CA ALA A 23 -0.96 7.45 19.22
C ALA A 23 -0.55 8.38 18.06
N LEU A 24 -1.53 8.70 17.21
CA LEU A 24 -1.35 9.60 16.08
C LEU A 24 -1.16 11.04 16.57
N SER A 25 0.08 11.51 16.59
CA SER A 25 0.44 12.88 16.99
C SER A 25 0.81 13.78 15.82
N VAL A 26 0.88 13.23 14.60
CA VAL A 26 1.34 13.93 13.40
C VAL A 26 0.15 14.23 12.49
N GLN A 27 0.04 15.48 12.06
CA GLN A 27 -0.88 15.89 11.01
C GLN A 27 -0.20 15.77 9.65
N LEU A 28 -0.86 15.10 8.71
CA LEU A 28 -0.39 15.00 7.34
C LEU A 28 -0.60 16.32 6.61
N GLY A 29 0.42 16.75 5.87
CA GLY A 29 0.31 17.90 4.97
C GLY A 29 -0.67 17.65 3.82
N ALA A 30 -1.03 18.69 3.09
CA ALA A 30 -1.80 18.53 1.86
C ALA A 30 -1.01 17.70 0.83
N GLY A 31 -1.69 16.85 0.06
CA GLY A 31 -1.05 16.03 -0.98
C GLY A 31 -0.31 14.78 -0.49
N VAL A 32 -0.22 14.56 0.83
CA VAL A 32 0.41 13.36 1.41
C VAL A 32 -0.56 12.17 1.41
N TYR A 33 -0.21 11.08 0.76
CA TYR A 33 -0.98 9.83 0.65
C TYR A 33 -0.07 8.61 0.80
N PRO A 34 0.24 8.21 2.05
CA PRO A 34 0.95 6.98 2.33
C PRO A 34 0.20 5.80 1.70
N SER A 35 0.93 4.81 1.17
CA SER A 35 0.33 3.71 0.40
C SER A 35 1.14 2.43 0.44
N PHE A 36 0.48 1.32 0.15
CA PHE A 36 1.14 0.11 -0.34
C PHE A 36 0.98 0.02 -1.86
N ARG A 37 2.01 -0.46 -2.53
CA ARG A 37 2.05 -0.53 -3.99
C ARG A 37 2.58 -1.86 -4.46
N VAL A 38 1.92 -2.44 -5.45
CA VAL A 38 2.52 -3.45 -6.31
C VAL A 38 3.33 -2.70 -7.35
N ARG A 39 4.63 -2.93 -7.39
CA ARG A 39 5.58 -2.19 -8.22
C ARG A 39 6.38 -3.15 -9.08
N ARG A 40 6.45 -2.88 -10.38
CA ARG A 40 7.53 -3.41 -11.22
C ARG A 40 8.80 -2.60 -10.97
N THR A 41 9.92 -3.26 -10.71
CA THR A 41 11.22 -2.62 -10.43
C THR A 41 12.21 -2.70 -11.58
N SER A 42 12.03 -3.64 -12.52
CA SER A 42 12.87 -3.84 -13.69
C SER A 42 12.01 -4.28 -14.88
N PRO A 43 12.29 -3.86 -16.12
CA PRO A 43 13.39 -2.95 -16.51
C PRO A 43 13.11 -1.48 -16.19
N VAL A 44 11.83 -1.11 -16.03
CA VAL A 44 11.41 0.25 -15.71
C VAL A 44 10.55 0.22 -14.46
N VAL A 45 10.86 1.11 -13.51
CA VAL A 45 10.07 1.26 -12.30
C VAL A 45 8.68 1.77 -12.65
N THR A 46 7.65 1.02 -12.28
CA THR A 46 6.26 1.38 -12.56
C THR A 46 5.38 0.91 -11.41
N GLU A 47 4.55 1.80 -10.88
CA GLU A 47 3.51 1.43 -9.91
C GLU A 47 2.35 0.80 -10.68
N LEU A 48 2.06 -0.46 -10.39
CA LEU A 48 1.06 -1.25 -11.09
C LEU A 48 -0.30 -1.15 -10.40
N ILE A 49 -0.31 -1.26 -9.07
CA ILE A 49 -1.52 -1.19 -8.24
C ILE A 49 -1.16 -0.40 -6.98
N THR A 50 -2.01 0.55 -6.58
CA THR A 50 -1.78 1.40 -5.41
C THR A 50 -2.99 1.33 -4.47
N GLY A 51 -2.74 1.11 -3.19
CA GLY A 51 -3.73 1.18 -2.12
C GLY A 51 -3.27 2.20 -1.08
N ILE A 52 -4.03 3.28 -0.96
CA ILE A 52 -3.76 4.38 -0.05
C ILE A 52 -4.28 4.02 1.34
N PHE A 53 -3.59 4.47 2.38
CA PHE A 53 -4.09 4.36 3.74
C PHE A 53 -5.43 5.11 3.88
N PRO A 54 -6.43 4.54 4.57
CA PRO A 54 -7.62 5.28 4.96
C PRO A 54 -7.24 6.56 5.70
N LEU A 55 -7.77 7.69 5.26
CA LEU A 55 -7.51 9.00 5.84
C LEU A 55 -8.76 9.58 6.48
N LEU A 56 -8.62 10.06 7.72
CA LEU A 56 -9.61 10.89 8.39
C LEU A 56 -9.24 12.36 8.17
N ASN A 57 -10.15 13.10 7.53
CA ASN A 57 -10.05 14.55 7.37
C ASN A 57 -11.15 15.20 8.22
N VAL A 58 -10.76 16.02 9.20
CA VAL A 58 -11.68 16.78 10.05
C VAL A 58 -11.38 18.25 9.87
N ASN A 59 -12.42 19.04 9.58
CA ASN A 59 -12.33 20.49 9.57
C ASN A 59 -13.50 21.04 10.40
N ILE A 60 -13.15 21.65 11.53
CA ILE A 60 -14.07 22.43 12.36
C ILE A 60 -13.63 23.88 12.19
N ALA A 61 -14.48 24.67 11.54
CA ALA A 61 -14.18 26.05 11.20
C ALA A 61 -13.65 26.83 12.41
N LEU A 62 -12.50 27.48 12.23
CA LEU A 62 -11.82 28.30 13.24
C LEU A 62 -11.36 27.55 14.50
N LEU A 63 -11.45 26.21 14.55
CA LEU A 63 -11.09 25.43 15.74
C LEU A 63 -10.09 24.31 15.45
N LEU A 64 -10.33 23.48 14.43
CA LEU A 64 -9.54 22.29 14.17
C LEU A 64 -9.44 22.01 12.67
N THR A 65 -8.23 21.73 12.20
CA THR A 65 -8.03 21.06 10.92
C THR A 65 -7.11 19.89 11.19
N LEU A 66 -7.57 18.67 10.94
CA LEU A 66 -6.85 17.43 11.20
C LEU A 66 -6.91 16.55 9.95
N ARG A 67 -5.77 16.01 9.56
CA ARG A 67 -5.65 15.01 8.50
C ARG A 67 -4.69 13.94 8.95
N VAL A 68 -5.19 12.73 9.16
CA VAL A 68 -4.42 11.61 9.72
C VAL A 68 -4.81 10.30 9.07
N ILE A 69 -3.92 9.30 9.11
CA ILE A 69 -4.31 7.91 8.83
C ILE A 69 -5.22 7.37 9.95
N LEU A 70 -5.91 6.27 9.72
CA LEU A 70 -6.55 5.54 10.82
C LEU A 70 -5.50 4.76 11.63
N GLY A 71 -5.76 4.54 12.92
CA GLY A 71 -4.85 3.82 13.82
C GLY A 71 -4.73 2.32 13.51
N SER A 72 -5.68 1.77 12.78
CA SER A 72 -5.64 0.41 12.24
C SER A 72 -6.52 0.30 11.01
N GLY A 73 -6.30 -0.75 10.24
CA GLY A 73 -7.17 -1.08 9.12
C GLY A 73 -6.61 -2.18 8.24
N GLU A 74 -7.37 -2.49 7.21
CA GLU A 74 -6.99 -3.39 6.14
C GLU A 74 -6.85 -2.59 4.83
N ILE A 75 -5.79 -2.87 4.06
CA ILE A 75 -5.60 -2.36 2.71
C ILE A 75 -5.60 -3.54 1.76
N THR A 76 -6.52 -3.53 0.80
CA THR A 76 -6.60 -4.52 -0.28
C THR A 76 -6.03 -3.94 -1.56
N LEU A 77 -5.12 -4.67 -2.22
CA LEU A 77 -4.67 -4.41 -3.58
C LEU A 77 -5.19 -5.53 -4.46
N ALA A 78 -5.98 -5.21 -5.48
CA ALA A 78 -6.49 -6.20 -6.42
C ALA A 78 -6.53 -5.60 -7.83
N GLY A 79 -6.00 -6.32 -8.81
CA GLY A 79 -6.02 -5.88 -10.20
C GLY A 79 -5.28 -6.82 -11.13
N ASP A 80 -5.61 -6.70 -12.42
CA ASP A 80 -4.95 -7.44 -13.50
C ASP A 80 -3.96 -6.52 -14.22
N VAL A 81 -2.76 -7.03 -14.51
CA VAL A 81 -1.65 -6.26 -15.09
C VAL A 81 -0.99 -7.04 -16.22
N GLU A 82 -0.55 -6.35 -17.26
CA GLU A 82 0.26 -6.92 -18.34
C GLU A 82 1.73 -6.90 -17.91
N LEU A 83 2.39 -8.05 -17.99
CA LEU A 83 3.80 -8.20 -17.60
C LEU A 83 4.57 -8.96 -18.68
N ASN A 84 5.84 -8.59 -18.86
CA ASN A 84 6.74 -9.29 -19.77
C ASN A 84 7.60 -10.31 -19.02
N ALA A 85 8.00 -11.39 -19.70
CA ALA A 85 8.98 -12.33 -19.18
C ALA A 85 10.25 -11.58 -18.71
N GLY A 86 10.67 -11.82 -17.48
CA GLY A 86 11.82 -11.16 -16.85
C GLY A 86 11.49 -9.89 -16.07
N ASP A 87 10.26 -9.33 -16.15
CA ASP A 87 9.84 -8.24 -15.28
C ASP A 87 9.93 -8.67 -13.81
N THR A 88 10.42 -7.79 -12.94
CA THR A 88 10.49 -8.05 -11.49
C THR A 88 9.45 -7.23 -10.74
N VAL A 89 8.58 -7.90 -9.98
CA VAL A 89 7.48 -7.29 -9.24
C VAL A 89 7.66 -7.46 -7.73
N VAL A 90 7.36 -6.41 -6.97
CA VAL A 90 7.44 -6.37 -5.51
C VAL A 90 6.22 -5.67 -4.92
N LEU A 91 5.84 -6.06 -3.71
CA LEU A 91 4.97 -5.26 -2.85
C LEU A 91 5.85 -4.34 -2.01
N VAL A 92 5.55 -3.04 -2.02
CA VAL A 92 6.33 -2.03 -1.31
C VAL A 92 5.44 -1.12 -0.48
N TYR A 93 5.98 -0.67 0.65
CA TYR A 93 5.42 0.43 1.43
C TYR A 93 6.01 1.75 0.93
N ALA A 94 5.13 2.67 0.51
CA ALA A 94 5.46 4.03 0.12
C ALA A 94 4.96 4.99 1.21
N ALA A 95 5.86 5.34 2.14
CA ALA A 95 5.52 6.12 3.33
C ALA A 95 4.99 7.52 3.01
N ASP A 96 5.43 8.12 1.91
CA ASP A 96 5.07 9.49 1.51
C ASP A 96 5.16 10.50 2.68
N THR A 97 6.32 10.53 3.34
CA THR A 97 6.62 11.35 4.54
C THR A 97 5.90 10.96 5.83
N LEU A 98 5.11 9.88 5.87
CA LEU A 98 4.59 9.34 7.12
C LEU A 98 5.75 8.87 8.02
N THR A 99 5.90 9.51 9.17
CA THR A 99 6.95 9.22 10.16
C THR A 99 6.50 8.28 11.26
N ILE A 100 5.20 8.00 11.35
CA ILE A 100 4.63 7.12 12.37
C ILE A 100 4.96 5.67 11.99
N ASN A 101 5.55 4.95 12.95
CA ASN A 101 5.82 3.53 12.79
C ASN A 101 4.51 2.73 12.75
N ILE A 102 4.46 1.77 11.83
CA ILE A 102 3.33 0.85 11.67
C ILE A 102 3.80 -0.57 11.93
N SER A 103 2.93 -1.37 12.54
CA SER A 103 3.06 -2.82 12.58
C SER A 103 2.31 -3.41 11.39
N LEU A 104 2.97 -4.32 10.67
CA LEU A 104 2.39 -5.04 9.54
C LEU A 104 1.89 -6.39 10.05
N GLY A 105 0.62 -6.68 9.80
CA GLY A 105 -0.09 -7.81 10.37
C GLY A 105 -1.13 -7.45 11.43
N GLY A 106 -1.58 -6.21 11.54
CA GLY A 106 -2.75 -5.90 12.36
C GLY A 106 -2.55 -6.09 13.87
N VAL A 107 -3.64 -6.45 14.57
CA VAL A 107 -3.66 -6.68 16.03
C VAL A 107 -3.28 -8.12 16.35
N GLU A 108 -3.70 -9.08 15.52
CA GLU A 108 -3.48 -10.52 15.74
C GLU A 108 -2.27 -11.06 14.96
N ASN A 109 -1.43 -10.19 14.40
CA ASN A 109 -0.26 -10.55 13.61
C ASN A 109 -0.60 -11.43 12.38
N GLU A 110 -1.70 -11.11 11.68
CA GLU A 110 -2.13 -11.83 10.46
C GLU A 110 -1.15 -11.67 9.27
N GLY A 111 -0.17 -10.78 9.41
CA GLY A 111 0.86 -10.49 8.44
C GLY A 111 0.35 -9.81 7.17
N ILE A 112 1.11 -9.99 6.09
CA ILE A 112 0.75 -9.57 4.73
C ILE A 112 0.55 -10.83 3.90
N VAL A 113 -0.62 -10.96 3.28
CA VAL A 113 -0.89 -12.02 2.31
C VAL A 113 -0.92 -11.39 0.94
N TRP A 114 -0.07 -11.86 0.01
CA TRP A 114 -0.14 -11.43 -1.38
C TRP A 114 0.18 -12.58 -2.33
N SER A 115 -0.41 -12.52 -3.52
CA SER A 115 -0.24 -13.49 -4.59
C SER A 115 -0.28 -12.83 -5.96
N ILE A 116 0.38 -13.48 -6.91
CA ILE A 116 0.39 -13.13 -8.32
C ILE A 116 0.23 -14.41 -9.13
N HIS A 117 -0.69 -14.41 -10.09
CA HIS A 117 -1.04 -15.58 -10.88
C HIS A 117 -1.28 -15.18 -12.34
N GLN A 118 -0.69 -15.90 -13.30
CA GLN A 118 -0.94 -15.67 -14.72
C GLN A 118 -2.35 -16.14 -15.10
N ILE A 119 -3.13 -15.31 -15.77
CA ILE A 119 -4.52 -15.57 -16.13
C ILE A 119 -4.79 -15.58 -17.64
N ALA A 120 -3.85 -15.08 -18.45
CA ALA A 120 -3.88 -15.15 -19.92
C ALA A 120 -2.47 -15.04 -20.49
#